data_AF-A0A928YJN3-F1
#
_entry.id   AF-A0A928YJN3-F1
#
_cell.length_a   1.000
_cell.length_b   1.000
_cell.length_c   1.000
_cell.angle_alpha   90.00
_cell.angle_beta   90.00
_cell.angle_gamma   90.00
#
_symmetry.space_group_name_H-M   'P 1'
#
loop_
_entity.id
_entity.type
_entity.pdbx_description
1 polymer ?
#
loop_
_entity_poly.entity_id
_entity_poly.type
_entity_poly.pdbx_seq_one_letter_code
_entity_poly.pdbx_strand_id
1 'polypeptide(L)'
;ATRFYLSLEDDLMRIFNGERIQKIMNTLNLPDNEPIEAKMISRAIEGAQKKVEGYNFDMRKHLLDYDNVMNKQRHSIYSLRRKVLKGKNLDQLILDMLSEVMSVTLDTYVPENAKPSDWNLSGLESALKRLFNLQVSVDRSMPITGITDQVSQSVKTVFDERKAALKNDFSYMQQMISLQSIDNFWKAHLSQMDKLREGVNLRAYAQKDPLIEYKKEAFQAFSTMNFAIKEEIIEKLMKVQLVEDQELQAYFEQQQGLLQDGHQLTGANEADLSNFAQRYAQNSPEESSEKPLNHDQGEEAMNRADRRKLKKKQKK
;
A
#
# COMPACT_ATOMS: atom_id res chain seq x y z
N ALA A 1 29.72 -2.08 -45.88
CA ALA A 1 29.92 -0.75 -45.28
C ALA A 1 28.57 -0.09 -45.08
N THR A 2 28.31 0.48 -43.90
CA THR A 2 27.03 1.12 -43.58
C THR A 2 27.13 2.62 -43.89
N ARG A 3 26.12 3.19 -44.57
CA ARG A 3 26.03 4.62 -44.89
C ARG A 3 24.70 5.16 -44.36
N PHE A 4 24.73 6.37 -43.82
CA PHE A 4 23.56 7.07 -43.32
C PHE A 4 23.36 8.35 -44.13
N TYR A 5 22.12 8.61 -44.54
CA TYR A 5 21.71 9.82 -45.25
C TYR A 5 20.72 10.57 -44.34
N LEU A 6 20.87 11.88 -44.22
CA LEU A 6 19.97 12.75 -43.46
C LEU A 6 19.63 13.97 -44.30
N SER A 7 18.39 14.44 -44.18
CA SER A 7 17.95 15.74 -44.71
C SER A 7 17.98 16.80 -43.60
N LEU A 8 18.20 18.06 -43.99
CA LEU A 8 18.09 19.20 -43.07
C LEU A 8 16.65 19.44 -42.59
N GLU A 9 15.67 18.93 -43.31
CA GLU A 9 14.25 19.04 -42.96
C GLU A 9 13.81 17.95 -41.98
N ASP A 10 14.67 16.98 -41.68
CA ASP A 10 14.34 15.89 -40.75
C ASP A 10 14.09 16.41 -39.33
N ASP A 11 13.21 15.72 -38.60
CA ASP A 11 12.81 16.09 -37.24
C ASP A 11 14.02 16.23 -36.28
N LEU A 12 15.03 15.38 -36.43
CA LEU A 12 16.26 15.46 -35.65
C LEU A 12 16.97 16.80 -35.87
N MET A 13 17.07 17.26 -37.11
CA MET A 13 17.74 18.51 -37.48
C MET A 13 16.91 19.73 -37.06
N ARG A 14 15.57 19.62 -37.12
CA ARG A 14 14.63 20.64 -36.65
C ARG A 14 14.72 20.87 -35.14
N ILE A 15 14.84 19.81 -34.34
CA ILE A 15 14.93 19.88 -32.87
C ILE A 15 16.29 20.46 -32.42
N PHE A 16 17.36 20.27 -33.20
CA PHE A 16 18.75 20.59 -32.81
C PHE A 16 19.26 21.98 -33.17
N ASN A 17 18.39 22.98 -33.10
CA ASN A 17 18.75 24.36 -33.40
C ASN A 17 19.19 24.50 -34.87
N GLY A 18 18.26 24.18 -35.78
CA GLY A 18 18.43 24.24 -37.24
C GLY A 18 19.04 25.56 -37.74
N GLU A 19 18.85 26.67 -37.02
CA GLU A 19 19.49 27.96 -37.29
C GLU A 19 21.04 27.90 -37.29
N ARG A 20 21.64 27.11 -36.40
CA ARG A 20 23.11 27.01 -36.30
C ARG A 20 23.69 26.22 -37.47
N ILE A 21 22.95 25.21 -37.93
CA ILE A 21 23.33 24.38 -39.08
C ILE A 21 23.04 25.11 -40.40
N GLN A 22 21.92 25.84 -40.50
CA GLN A 22 21.61 26.75 -41.62
C GLN A 22 22.64 27.88 -41.72
N LYS A 23 23.09 28.47 -40.61
CA LYS A 23 24.17 29.47 -40.63
C LYS A 23 25.48 28.89 -41.17
N ILE A 24 25.82 27.65 -40.82
CA ILE A 24 27.03 26.98 -41.34
C ILE A 24 26.89 26.74 -42.86
N MET A 25 25.73 26.28 -43.33
CA MET A 25 25.43 26.11 -44.76
C MET A 25 25.55 27.43 -45.54
N ASN A 26 24.92 28.48 -45.04
CA ASN A 26 24.93 29.81 -45.66
C ASN A 26 26.33 30.46 -45.67
N THR A 27 27.16 30.17 -44.66
CA THR A 27 28.53 30.71 -44.58
C THR A 27 29.50 29.97 -45.50
N LEU A 28 29.25 28.68 -45.75
CA LEU A 28 30.09 27.84 -46.62
C LEU A 28 29.66 27.86 -48.10
N ASN A 29 28.54 28.52 -48.42
CA ASN A 29 28.00 28.69 -49.79
C ASN A 29 27.94 27.36 -50.57
N LEU A 30 27.47 26.31 -49.89
CA LEU A 30 27.44 24.93 -50.41
C LEU A 30 26.33 24.78 -51.47
N PRO A 31 26.57 24.06 -52.58
CA PRO A 31 25.56 23.84 -53.62
C PRO A 31 24.42 22.93 -53.14
N ASP A 32 23.17 23.32 -53.39
CA ASP A 32 21.96 22.70 -52.84
C ASP A 32 21.74 21.22 -53.25
N ASN A 33 22.40 20.75 -54.33
CA ASN A 33 22.16 19.44 -54.93
C ASN A 33 23.35 18.47 -54.85
N GLU A 34 24.38 18.77 -54.04
CA GLU A 34 25.52 17.85 -53.86
C GLU A 34 25.53 17.20 -52.47
N PRO A 35 25.87 15.89 -52.37
CA PRO A 35 26.05 15.23 -51.09
C PRO A 35 27.23 15.84 -50.32
N ILE A 36 26.97 16.37 -49.12
CA ILE A 36 28.01 16.97 -48.27
C ILE A 36 28.53 15.93 -47.28
N GLU A 37 29.82 15.60 -47.37
CA GLU A 37 30.52 14.78 -46.38
C GLU A 37 31.38 15.66 -45.45
N ALA A 38 30.78 16.21 -44.41
CA ALA A 38 31.48 17.04 -43.43
C ALA A 38 31.57 16.36 -42.06
N LYS A 39 32.79 16.02 -41.62
CA LYS A 39 33.04 15.46 -40.28
C LYS A 39 32.51 16.34 -39.14
N MET A 40 32.44 17.66 -39.35
CA MET A 40 31.86 18.62 -38.40
C MET A 40 30.35 18.40 -38.23
N ILE A 41 29.63 18.12 -39.31
CA ILE A 41 28.19 17.86 -39.30
C ILE A 41 27.91 16.51 -38.62
N SER A 42 28.68 15.46 -38.93
CA SER A 42 28.54 14.16 -38.24
C SER A 42 28.74 14.29 -36.72
N ARG A 43 29.72 15.07 -36.24
CA ARG A 43 29.92 15.34 -34.81
C ARG A 43 28.78 16.16 -34.18
N ALA A 44 28.22 17.11 -34.93
CA ALA A 44 27.06 17.87 -34.48
C ALA A 44 25.83 16.98 -34.32
N ILE A 45 25.61 16.06 -35.27
CA ILE A 45 24.54 15.04 -35.19
C ILE A 45 24.76 14.08 -34.02
N GLU A 46 26.00 13.65 -33.76
CA GLU A 46 26.32 12.81 -32.61
C GLU A 46 26.03 13.54 -31.28
N GLY A 47 26.46 14.80 -31.16
CA GLY A 47 26.15 15.63 -29.99
C GLY A 47 24.64 15.86 -29.81
N ALA A 48 23.93 15.97 -30.92
CA ALA A 48 22.48 16.05 -30.95
C ALA A 48 21.83 14.76 -30.41
N GLN A 49 22.17 13.61 -30.98
CA GLN A 49 21.69 12.32 -30.51
C GLN A 49 21.95 12.11 -29.02
N LYS A 50 23.17 12.40 -28.54
CA LYS A 50 23.52 12.34 -27.11
C LYS A 50 22.62 13.20 -26.23
N LYS A 51 22.22 14.40 -26.68
CA LYS A 51 21.32 15.27 -25.90
C LYS A 51 19.88 14.77 -25.91
N VAL A 52 19.38 14.21 -27.00
CA VAL A 52 18.05 13.56 -27.04
C VAL A 52 18.03 12.29 -26.19
N GLU A 53 19.10 11.49 -26.24
CA GLU A 53 19.27 10.34 -25.37
C GLU A 53 19.31 10.76 -23.90
N GLY A 54 20.05 11.83 -23.57
CA GLY A 54 20.07 12.42 -22.24
C GLY A 54 18.69 12.87 -21.76
N TYR A 55 17.95 13.60 -22.60
CA TYR A 55 16.58 14.02 -22.30
C TYR A 55 15.64 12.82 -22.05
N ASN A 56 15.67 11.81 -22.92
CA ASN A 56 14.88 10.60 -22.76
C ASN A 56 15.29 9.80 -21.52
N PHE A 57 16.59 9.76 -21.20
CA PHE A 57 17.12 9.14 -20.00
C PHE A 57 16.59 9.85 -18.75
N ASP A 58 16.63 11.18 -18.71
CA ASP A 58 16.13 11.97 -17.59
C ASP A 58 14.63 11.76 -17.38
N MET A 59 13.82 11.76 -18.46
CA MET A 59 12.40 11.43 -18.36
C MET A 59 12.15 10.04 -17.78
N ARG A 60 12.89 9.03 -18.25
CA ARG A 60 12.76 7.64 -17.73
C ARG A 60 13.25 7.53 -16.29
N LYS A 61 14.30 8.25 -15.91
CA LYS A 61 14.81 8.29 -14.55
C LYS A 61 13.76 8.90 -13.60
N HIS A 62 13.15 10.01 -14.00
CA HIS A 62 12.05 10.60 -13.23
C HIS A 62 10.88 9.63 -13.08
N LEU A 63 10.46 8.96 -14.16
CA LEU A 63 9.43 7.91 -14.10
C LEU A 63 9.79 6.79 -13.11
N LEU A 64 11.03 6.29 -13.19
CA LEU A 64 11.54 5.23 -12.32
C LEU A 64 11.50 5.63 -10.84
N ASP A 65 11.73 6.90 -10.52
CA ASP A 65 11.70 7.38 -9.13
C ASP A 65 10.29 7.30 -8.51
N TYR A 66 9.23 7.52 -9.29
CA TYR A 66 7.84 7.32 -8.83
C TYR A 66 7.54 5.82 -8.65
N ASP A 67 7.96 5.00 -9.61
CA ASP A 67 7.74 3.56 -9.58
C ASP A 67 8.51 2.88 -8.42
N ASN A 68 9.68 3.39 -8.06
CA ASN A 68 10.46 2.93 -6.92
C ASN A 68 9.69 3.00 -5.59
N VAL A 69 8.86 4.04 -5.41
CA VAL A 69 8.00 4.17 -4.23
C VAL A 69 6.96 3.04 -4.20
N MET A 70 6.26 2.84 -5.33
CA MET A 70 5.25 1.78 -5.46
C MET A 70 5.86 0.39 -5.30
N ASN A 71 7.06 0.16 -5.82
CA ASN A 71 7.73 -1.13 -5.71
C ASN A 71 8.09 -1.47 -4.26
N LYS A 72 8.57 -0.49 -3.48
CA LYS A 72 8.84 -0.67 -2.04
C LYS A 72 7.56 -1.03 -1.26
N GLN A 73 6.48 -0.30 -1.52
CA GLN A 73 5.18 -0.57 -0.90
C GLN A 73 4.64 -1.95 -1.27
N ARG A 74 4.68 -2.30 -2.57
CA ARG A 74 4.28 -3.61 -3.08
C ARG A 74 5.06 -4.74 -2.42
N HIS A 75 6.39 -4.58 -2.30
CA HIS A 75 7.22 -5.60 -1.67
C HIS A 75 6.83 -5.84 -0.19
N SER A 76 6.56 -4.77 0.55
CA SER A 76 6.08 -4.86 1.94
C SER A 76 4.75 -5.62 2.04
N ILE A 77 3.76 -5.23 1.24
CA ILE A 77 2.42 -5.86 1.24
C ILE A 77 2.46 -7.31 0.78
N TYR A 78 3.22 -7.61 -0.28
CA TYR A 78 3.32 -8.98 -0.79
C TYR A 78 4.10 -9.89 0.16
N SER A 79 5.05 -9.33 0.91
CA SER A 79 5.72 -10.05 2.00
C SER A 79 4.74 -10.40 3.12
N LEU A 80 3.94 -9.43 3.57
CA LEU A 80 2.88 -9.67 4.56
C LEU A 80 1.87 -10.71 4.05
N ARG A 81 1.33 -10.52 2.85
CA ARG A 81 0.38 -11.43 2.21
C ARG A 81 0.93 -12.86 2.11
N ARG A 82 2.21 -13.01 1.71
CA ARG A 82 2.88 -14.31 1.65
C ARG A 82 3.05 -14.94 3.02
N LYS A 83 3.37 -14.17 4.06
CA LYS A 83 3.43 -14.66 5.45
C LYS A 83 2.06 -15.21 5.88
N VAL A 84 0.99 -14.47 5.60
CA VAL A 84 -0.38 -14.89 5.91
C VAL A 84 -0.74 -16.16 5.15
N LEU A 85 -0.44 -16.22 3.84
CA LEU A 85 -0.72 -17.38 3.01
C LEU A 85 0.00 -18.65 3.47
N LYS A 86 1.24 -18.52 3.97
CA LYS A 86 2.02 -19.66 4.50
C LYS A 86 1.47 -20.19 5.83
N GLY A 87 0.61 -19.45 6.52
CA GLY A 87 -0.04 -19.89 7.77
C GLY A 87 0.87 -20.02 9.00
N LYS A 88 2.20 -19.86 8.86
CA LYS A 88 3.14 -20.03 9.97
C LYS A 88 3.08 -18.82 10.91
N ASN A 89 2.85 -19.07 12.20
CA ASN A 89 2.82 -18.05 13.28
C ASN A 89 1.76 -16.94 13.07
N LEU A 90 0.61 -17.25 12.47
CA LEU A 90 -0.49 -16.31 12.30
C LEU A 90 -0.98 -15.74 13.63
N ASP A 91 -1.09 -16.57 14.66
CA ASP A 91 -1.49 -16.13 15.99
C ASP A 91 -0.63 -14.99 16.54
N GLN A 92 0.70 -15.11 16.42
CA GLN A 92 1.61 -14.08 16.89
C GLN A 92 1.46 -12.80 16.07
N LEU A 93 1.30 -12.92 14.75
CA LEU A 93 1.06 -11.77 13.88
C LEU A 93 -0.21 -11.02 14.28
N ILE A 94 -1.31 -11.74 14.53
CA ILE A 94 -2.58 -11.14 14.96
C ILE A 94 -2.45 -10.52 16.35
N LEU A 95 -1.77 -11.15 17.30
CA LEU A 95 -1.53 -10.59 18.64
C LEU A 95 -0.68 -9.30 18.58
N ASP A 96 0.30 -9.24 17.68
CA ASP A 96 1.11 -8.03 17.46
C ASP A 96 0.24 -6.89 16.89
N MET A 97 -0.63 -7.19 15.91
CA MET A 97 -1.60 -6.24 15.35
C MET A 97 -2.60 -5.76 16.42
N LEU A 98 -3.12 -6.68 17.23
CA LEU A 98 -4.04 -6.40 18.32
C LEU A 98 -3.44 -5.41 19.32
N SER A 99 -2.19 -5.66 19.72
CA SER A 99 -1.43 -4.81 20.65
C SER A 99 -1.21 -3.40 20.08
N GLU A 100 -0.89 -3.31 18.79
CA GLU A 100 -0.68 -2.03 18.11
C GLU A 100 -1.98 -1.22 17.98
N VAL A 101 -3.07 -1.84 17.50
CA VAL A 101 -4.39 -1.19 17.37
C VAL A 101 -4.87 -0.70 18.73
N MET A 102 -4.71 -1.52 19.78
CA MET A 102 -5.04 -1.13 21.14
C MET A 102 -4.18 0.05 21.64
N SER A 103 -2.87 0.03 21.38
CA SER A 103 -1.96 1.10 21.79
C SER A 103 -2.35 2.43 21.13
N VAL A 104 -2.67 2.42 19.83
CA VAL A 104 -3.10 3.63 19.11
C VAL A 104 -4.47 4.11 19.60
N THR A 105 -5.40 3.19 19.86
CA THR A 105 -6.71 3.51 20.45
C THR A 105 -6.54 4.20 21.81
N LEU A 106 -5.72 3.64 22.70
CA LEU A 106 -5.45 4.23 24.01
C LEU A 106 -4.75 5.59 23.91
N ASP A 107 -3.79 5.76 23.01
CA ASP A 107 -3.14 7.06 22.82
C ASP A 107 -4.08 8.13 22.23
N THR A 108 -5.09 7.71 21.46
CA THR A 108 -6.09 8.62 20.87
C THR A 108 -7.06 9.15 21.93
N TYR A 109 -7.56 8.30 22.83
CA TYR A 109 -8.61 8.68 23.79
C TYR A 109 -8.10 8.98 25.22
N VAL A 110 -6.98 8.37 25.61
CA VAL A 110 -6.34 8.51 26.93
C VAL A 110 -4.84 8.78 26.77
N PRO A 111 -4.44 9.93 26.17
CA PRO A 111 -3.04 10.24 25.91
C PRO A 111 -2.20 10.36 27.19
N GLU A 112 -0.96 9.84 27.17
CA GLU A 112 -0.06 9.82 28.35
C GLU A 112 0.36 11.20 28.85
N ASN A 113 0.35 12.19 27.96
CA ASN A 113 0.75 13.57 28.22
C ASN A 113 -0.42 14.49 28.59
N ALA A 114 -1.67 14.00 28.59
CA ALA A 114 -2.84 14.80 28.93
C ALA A 114 -3.29 14.58 30.37
N LYS A 115 -4.00 15.58 30.92
CA LYS A 115 -4.59 15.47 32.26
C LYS A 115 -5.79 14.52 32.23
N PRO A 116 -6.11 13.83 33.33
CA PRO A 116 -7.29 12.95 33.41
C PRO A 116 -8.62 13.64 33.07
N SER A 117 -8.72 14.96 33.26
CA SER A 117 -9.87 15.78 32.86
C SER A 117 -10.12 15.78 31.36
N ASP A 118 -9.06 15.66 30.57
CA ASP A 118 -9.08 15.83 29.12
C ASP A 118 -9.27 14.47 28.41
N TRP A 119 -9.29 13.37 29.17
CA TRP A 119 -9.52 12.02 28.64
C TRP A 119 -10.97 11.86 28.16
N ASN A 120 -11.10 11.36 26.93
CA ASN A 120 -12.37 11.04 26.32
C ASN A 120 -12.73 9.57 26.57
N LEU A 121 -13.20 9.27 27.78
CA LEU A 121 -13.55 7.91 28.20
C LEU A 121 -14.76 7.36 27.43
N SER A 122 -15.77 8.17 27.17
CA SER A 122 -16.92 7.76 26.33
C SER A 122 -16.50 7.36 24.91
N GLY A 123 -15.54 8.08 24.34
CA GLY A 123 -14.94 7.75 23.05
C GLY A 123 -14.15 6.45 23.09
N LEU A 124 -13.38 6.23 24.17
CA LEU A 124 -12.68 4.96 24.39
C LEU A 124 -13.67 3.79 24.47
N GLU A 125 -14.71 3.88 25.29
CA GLU A 125 -15.72 2.82 25.44
C GLU A 125 -16.41 2.50 24.10
N SER A 126 -16.75 3.54 23.33
CA SER A 126 -17.34 3.39 21.99
C SER A 126 -16.38 2.70 21.02
N ALA A 127 -15.10 3.08 21.04
CA ALA A 127 -14.07 2.47 20.21
C ALA A 127 -13.80 1.02 20.62
N LEU A 128 -13.77 0.71 21.92
CA LEU A 128 -13.59 -0.65 22.43
C LEU A 128 -14.75 -1.57 22.01
N LYS A 129 -15.98 -1.06 22.05
CA LYS A 129 -17.16 -1.78 21.56
C LYS A 129 -17.08 -2.01 20.04
N ARG A 130 -16.70 -0.99 19.26
CA ARG A 130 -16.59 -1.11 17.81
C ARG A 130 -15.50 -2.09 17.39
N LEU A 131 -14.30 -1.96 17.94
CA LEU A 131 -13.10 -2.67 17.47
C LEU A 131 -12.94 -4.05 18.08
N PHE A 132 -13.27 -4.20 19.37
CA PHE A 132 -13.00 -5.43 20.10
C PHE A 132 -14.28 -6.14 20.56
N ASN A 133 -15.46 -5.61 20.21
CA ASN A 133 -16.74 -6.06 20.75
C ASN A 133 -16.75 -6.10 22.28
N LEU A 134 -16.03 -5.18 22.91
CA LEU A 134 -15.76 -5.16 24.33
C LEU A 134 -16.55 -4.04 25.01
N GLN A 135 -17.30 -4.40 26.04
CA GLN A 135 -17.98 -3.44 26.91
C GLN A 135 -17.25 -3.40 28.25
N VAL A 136 -16.44 -2.37 28.44
CA VAL A 136 -15.71 -2.13 29.70
C VAL A 136 -15.98 -0.71 30.11
N SER A 137 -16.43 -0.52 31.35
CA SER A 137 -16.48 0.81 31.94
C SER A 137 -15.13 1.12 32.57
N VAL A 138 -14.56 2.26 32.18
CA VAL A 138 -13.26 2.72 32.67
C VAL A 138 -13.48 3.89 33.61
N ASP A 139 -12.98 3.80 34.83
CA ASP A 139 -13.06 4.90 35.79
C ASP A 139 -11.91 5.89 35.57
N ARG A 140 -12.25 7.19 35.56
CA ARG A 140 -11.30 8.30 35.49
C ARG A 140 -10.39 8.38 36.72
N SER A 141 -10.81 7.80 37.85
CA SER A 141 -10.00 7.76 39.09
C SER A 141 -8.76 6.87 38.96
N MET A 142 -8.73 5.96 37.97
CA MET A 142 -7.63 5.03 37.80
C MET A 142 -6.38 5.71 37.21
N PRO A 143 -5.17 5.29 37.62
CA PRO A 143 -3.95 5.70 36.95
C PRO A 143 -3.95 5.16 35.51
N ILE A 144 -3.30 5.89 34.60
CA ILE A 144 -3.22 5.52 33.18
C ILE A 144 -2.66 4.10 32.95
N THR A 145 -1.76 3.65 33.82
CA THR A 145 -1.22 2.28 33.81
C THR A 145 -2.32 1.26 34.12
N GLY A 146 -3.15 1.54 35.14
CA GLY A 146 -4.30 0.72 35.50
C GLY A 146 -5.32 0.61 34.37
N ILE A 147 -5.65 1.73 33.72
CA ILE A 147 -6.55 1.74 32.54
C ILE A 147 -5.95 0.90 31.41
N THR A 148 -4.67 1.10 31.11
CA THR A 148 -3.99 0.36 30.04
C THR A 148 -4.01 -1.15 30.32
N ASP A 149 -3.69 -1.55 31.55
CA ASP A 149 -3.60 -2.95 31.94
C ASP A 149 -4.99 -3.61 31.97
N GLN A 150 -6.02 -2.91 32.47
CA GLN A 150 -7.40 -3.39 32.48
C GLN A 150 -7.92 -3.61 31.06
N VAL A 151 -7.74 -2.63 30.16
CA VAL A 151 -8.16 -2.73 28.76
C VAL A 151 -7.38 -3.85 28.07
N SER A 152 -6.07 -3.92 28.27
CA SER A 152 -5.22 -4.97 27.66
C SER A 152 -5.64 -6.37 28.09
N GLN A 153 -5.91 -6.55 29.38
CA GLN A 153 -6.34 -7.84 29.90
C GLN A 153 -7.72 -8.22 29.37
N SER A 154 -8.64 -7.25 29.32
CA SER A 154 -10.00 -7.47 28.84
C SER A 154 -10.04 -7.82 27.35
N VAL A 155 -9.28 -7.10 26.52
CA VAL A 155 -9.14 -7.39 25.08
C VAL A 155 -8.53 -8.77 24.86
N LYS A 156 -7.50 -9.14 25.63
CA LYS A 156 -6.89 -10.47 25.54
C LYS A 156 -7.88 -11.57 25.93
N THR A 157 -8.62 -11.40 27.02
CA THR A 157 -9.64 -12.35 27.45
C THR A 157 -10.68 -12.58 26.36
N VAL A 158 -11.22 -11.51 25.75
CA VAL A 158 -12.17 -11.65 24.64
C VAL A 158 -11.53 -12.36 23.44
N PHE A 159 -10.28 -12.04 23.11
CA PHE A 159 -9.58 -12.72 22.02
C PHE A 159 -9.41 -14.23 22.29
N ASP A 160 -9.00 -14.60 23.50
CA ASP A 160 -8.82 -16.00 23.91
C ASP A 160 -10.17 -16.76 23.92
N GLU A 161 -11.25 -16.12 24.37
CA GLU A 161 -12.61 -16.66 24.30
C GLU A 161 -13.07 -16.89 22.85
N ARG A 162 -12.83 -15.92 21.96
CA ARG A 162 -13.16 -16.04 20.52
C ARG A 162 -12.39 -17.18 19.87
N LYS A 163 -11.10 -17.27 20.16
CA LYS A 163 -10.24 -18.37 19.71
C LYS A 163 -10.76 -19.72 20.21
N ALA A 164 -11.13 -19.81 21.49
CA ALA A 164 -11.66 -21.03 22.08
C ALA A 164 -13.02 -21.45 21.49
N ALA A 165 -13.88 -20.49 21.15
CA ALA A 165 -15.18 -20.75 20.52
C ALA A 165 -15.02 -21.33 19.10
N LEU A 166 -14.09 -20.78 18.31
CA LEU A 166 -13.85 -21.18 16.92
C LEU A 166 -12.97 -22.44 16.77
N LYS A 167 -12.24 -22.82 17.81
CA LYS A 167 -11.39 -24.04 17.87
C LYS A 167 -10.51 -24.18 16.61
N ASN A 168 -10.80 -25.18 15.77
CA ASN A 168 -10.01 -25.53 14.59
C ASN A 168 -10.21 -24.53 13.44
N ASP A 169 -11.37 -23.89 13.36
CA ASP A 169 -11.71 -22.98 12.27
C ASP A 169 -11.05 -21.61 12.43
N PHE A 170 -10.57 -21.29 13.64
CA PHE A 170 -9.94 -19.99 13.93
C PHE A 170 -8.76 -19.69 13.01
N SER A 171 -7.89 -20.68 12.76
CA SER A 171 -6.73 -20.52 11.89
C SER A 171 -7.13 -20.18 10.45
N TYR A 172 -8.13 -20.89 9.92
CA TYR A 172 -8.68 -20.64 8.59
C TYR A 172 -9.31 -19.24 8.51
N MET A 173 -10.11 -18.86 9.52
CA MET A 173 -10.75 -17.55 9.59
C MET A 173 -9.73 -16.41 9.66
N GLN A 174 -8.69 -16.54 10.49
CA GLN A 174 -7.58 -15.58 10.54
C GLN A 174 -6.94 -15.39 9.16
N GLN A 175 -6.65 -16.48 8.46
CA GLN A 175 -6.03 -16.43 7.13
C GLN A 175 -6.97 -15.78 6.11
N MET A 176 -8.23 -16.20 6.06
CA MET A 176 -9.23 -15.69 5.11
C MET A 176 -9.47 -14.19 5.31
N ILE A 177 -9.77 -13.77 6.55
CA ILE A 177 -10.03 -12.37 6.89
C ILE A 177 -8.80 -11.50 6.60
N SER A 178 -7.61 -11.99 6.94
CA SER A 178 -6.37 -11.26 6.69
C SER A 178 -6.12 -11.06 5.20
N LEU A 179 -6.22 -12.11 4.39
CA LEU A 179 -6.02 -12.02 2.93
C LEU A 179 -7.04 -11.08 2.28
N GLN A 180 -8.32 -11.22 2.61
CA GLN A 180 -9.37 -10.38 2.04
C GLN A 180 -9.18 -8.91 2.42
N SER A 181 -8.80 -8.63 3.67
CA SER A 181 -8.57 -7.26 4.14
C SER A 181 -7.35 -6.65 3.46
N ILE A 182 -6.23 -7.38 3.40
CA ILE A 182 -5.02 -6.93 2.68
C ILE A 182 -5.35 -6.61 1.21
N ASP A 183 -6.02 -7.52 0.52
CA ASP A 183 -6.29 -7.36 -0.92
C ASP A 183 -7.25 -6.20 -1.19
N ASN A 184 -8.26 -5.98 -0.34
CA ASN A 184 -9.21 -4.88 -0.50
C ASN A 184 -8.55 -3.52 -0.28
N PHE A 185 -7.80 -3.34 0.81
CA PHE A 185 -7.11 -2.08 1.08
C PHE A 185 -6.00 -1.81 0.08
N TRP A 186 -5.26 -2.84 -0.34
CA TRP A 186 -4.21 -2.67 -1.34
C TRP A 186 -4.77 -2.21 -2.70
N LYS A 187 -5.88 -2.79 -3.17
CA LYS A 187 -6.55 -2.33 -4.40
C LYS A 187 -7.00 -0.87 -4.29
N ALA A 188 -7.61 -0.48 -3.17
CA ALA A 188 -8.02 0.90 -2.93
C ALA A 188 -6.83 1.86 -2.92
N HIS A 189 -5.72 1.46 -2.28
CA HIS A 189 -4.47 2.21 -2.24
C HIS A 189 -3.83 2.38 -3.63
N LEU A 190 -3.81 1.34 -4.47
CA LEU A 190 -3.33 1.47 -5.85
C LEU A 190 -4.10 2.56 -6.60
N SER A 191 -5.44 2.58 -6.50
CA SER A 191 -6.26 3.63 -7.11
C SER A 191 -5.98 5.02 -6.52
N GLN A 192 -5.72 5.10 -5.20
CA GLN A 192 -5.33 6.35 -4.56
C GLN A 192 -3.96 6.85 -5.05
N MET A 193 -3.01 5.95 -5.25
CA MET A 193 -1.66 6.26 -5.72
C MET A 193 -1.65 6.74 -7.17
N ASP A 194 -2.50 6.18 -8.03
CA ASP A 194 -2.67 6.66 -9.41
C ASP A 194 -3.18 8.11 -9.42
N LYS A 195 -4.21 8.42 -8.62
CA LYS A 195 -4.75 9.78 -8.46
C LYS A 195 -3.72 10.74 -7.88
N LEU A 196 -2.94 10.30 -6.89
CA LEU A 196 -1.90 11.11 -6.27
C LEU A 196 -0.83 11.49 -7.28
N ARG A 197 -0.42 10.54 -8.13
CA ARG A 197 0.56 10.75 -9.19
C ARG A 197 0.09 11.76 -10.23
N GLU A 198 -1.18 11.70 -10.62
CA GLU A 198 -1.78 12.70 -11.54
C GLU A 198 -1.87 14.09 -10.90
N GLY A 199 -2.29 14.16 -9.63
CA GLY A 199 -2.51 15.42 -8.92
C GLY A 199 -1.24 16.17 -8.49
N VAL A 200 -0.13 15.46 -8.29
CA VAL A 200 1.15 16.04 -7.85
C VAL A 200 1.73 17.04 -8.86
N ASN A 201 1.49 16.84 -10.16
CA ASN A 201 1.96 17.77 -11.20
C ASN A 201 1.34 19.17 -11.07
N LEU A 202 0.13 19.28 -10.49
CA LEU A 202 -0.52 20.57 -10.23
C LEU A 202 0.13 21.32 -9.05
N ARG A 203 0.96 20.67 -8.24
CA ARG A 203 1.67 21.30 -7.10
C ARG A 203 3.04 21.85 -7.47
N ALA A 204 3.57 21.49 -8.64
CA ALA A 204 4.77 22.12 -9.21
C ALA A 204 4.61 23.65 -9.31
N TYR A 205 3.36 24.13 -9.48
CA TYR A 205 3.03 25.56 -9.50
C TYR A 205 3.35 26.29 -8.18
N ALA A 206 3.49 25.58 -7.06
CA ALA A 206 3.81 26.15 -5.75
C ALA A 206 5.32 26.16 -5.43
N GLN A 207 6.20 26.04 -6.44
CA GLN A 207 7.67 26.00 -6.29
C GLN A 207 8.21 24.87 -5.39
N LYS A 208 7.41 23.83 -5.16
CA LYS A 208 7.83 22.61 -4.46
C LYS A 208 8.23 21.54 -5.45
N ASP A 209 9.21 20.72 -5.08
CA ASP A 209 9.58 19.54 -5.87
C ASP A 209 8.43 18.51 -5.84
N PRO A 210 7.80 18.20 -7.00
CA PRO A 210 6.68 17.27 -7.07
C PRO A 210 7.03 15.86 -6.58
N LEU A 211 8.27 15.40 -6.82
CA LEU A 211 8.70 14.07 -6.43
C LEU A 211 8.82 13.93 -4.91
N ILE A 212 9.25 14.99 -4.21
CA ILE A 212 9.37 15.00 -2.76
C ILE A 212 7.98 14.98 -2.12
N GLU A 213 7.06 15.83 -2.59
CA GLU A 213 5.68 15.87 -2.09
C GLU A 213 4.95 14.54 -2.37
N TYR A 214 5.15 13.95 -3.56
CA TYR A 214 4.65 12.61 -3.87
C TYR A 214 5.15 11.57 -2.88
N LYS A 215 6.47 11.51 -2.62
CA LYS A 215 7.05 10.54 -1.68
C LYS A 215 6.46 10.68 -0.27
N LYS A 216 6.28 11.92 0.19
CA LYS A 216 5.73 12.20 1.52
C LYS A 216 4.28 11.75 1.64
N GLU A 217 3.43 12.12 0.68
CA GLU A 217 2.01 11.74 0.72
C GLU A 217 1.80 10.26 0.44
N ALA A 218 2.60 9.67 -0.44
CA ALA A 218 2.60 8.24 -0.69
C ALA A 218 2.94 7.46 0.58
N PHE A 219 3.92 7.93 1.36
CA PHE A 219 4.27 7.32 2.64
C PHE A 219 3.13 7.44 3.64
N GLN A 220 2.53 8.63 3.80
CA GLN A 220 1.41 8.84 4.71
C GLN A 220 0.19 7.99 4.35
N ALA A 221 -0.16 7.92 3.05
CA ALA A 221 -1.24 7.07 2.55
C ALA A 221 -0.95 5.60 2.83
N PHE A 222 0.29 5.16 2.62
CA PHE A 222 0.72 3.79 2.90
C PHE A 222 0.67 3.44 4.39
N SER A 223 1.15 4.31 5.29
CA SER A 223 1.05 4.12 6.75
C SER A 223 -0.42 4.04 7.19
N THR A 224 -1.26 4.93 6.66
CA THR A 224 -2.71 4.94 6.93
C THR A 224 -3.38 3.64 6.48
N MET A 225 -3.09 3.18 5.25
CA MET A 225 -3.59 1.92 4.73
C MET A 225 -3.12 0.73 5.57
N ASN A 226 -1.84 0.68 5.94
CA ASN A 226 -1.31 -0.41 6.78
C ASN A 226 -2.00 -0.50 8.13
N PHE A 227 -2.26 0.64 8.77
CA PHE A 227 -2.99 0.65 10.03
C PHE A 227 -4.45 0.24 9.84
N ALA A 228 -5.12 0.72 8.78
CA ALA A 228 -6.49 0.35 8.45
C ALA A 228 -6.64 -1.16 8.18
N ILE A 229 -5.65 -1.80 7.52
CA ILE A 229 -5.62 -3.26 7.36
C ILE A 229 -5.63 -3.96 8.73
N LYS A 230 -4.78 -3.51 9.67
CA LYS A 230 -4.70 -4.12 11.01
C LYS A 230 -6.02 -3.93 11.76
N GLU A 231 -6.57 -2.72 11.73
CA GLU A 231 -7.84 -2.39 12.37
C GLU A 231 -8.98 -3.27 11.84
N GLU A 232 -9.11 -3.38 10.52
CA GLU A 232 -10.14 -4.20 9.86
C GLU A 232 -10.02 -5.70 10.22
N ILE A 233 -8.80 -6.23 10.24
CA ILE A 233 -8.55 -7.63 10.59
C ILE A 233 -8.99 -7.92 12.02
N ILE A 234 -8.57 -7.06 12.95
CA ILE A 234 -8.93 -7.19 14.37
C ILE A 234 -10.44 -7.02 14.55
N GLU A 235 -11.04 -5.98 13.97
CA GLU A 235 -12.47 -5.72 14.08
C GLU A 235 -13.29 -6.91 13.60
N LYS A 236 -12.96 -7.45 12.43
CA LYS A 236 -13.64 -8.64 11.90
C LYS A 236 -13.43 -9.85 12.80
N LEU A 237 -12.19 -10.18 13.16
CA LEU A 237 -11.91 -11.36 13.98
C LEU A 237 -12.59 -11.34 15.35
N MET A 238 -12.68 -10.17 15.98
CA MET A 238 -13.33 -10.01 17.27
C MET A 238 -14.87 -10.10 17.17
N LYS A 239 -15.43 -9.85 15.98
CA LYS A 239 -16.87 -9.91 15.69
C LYS A 239 -17.33 -11.22 15.06
N VAL A 240 -16.43 -12.09 14.59
CA VAL A 240 -16.81 -13.39 14.05
C VAL A 240 -17.63 -14.16 15.08
N GLN A 241 -18.82 -14.58 14.67
CA GLN A 241 -19.67 -15.52 15.39
C GLN A 241 -19.88 -16.73 14.48
N LEU A 242 -19.83 -17.93 15.06
CA LEU A 242 -20.30 -19.13 14.38
C LEU A 242 -21.81 -18.98 14.24
N VAL A 243 -22.26 -18.83 13.00
CA VAL A 243 -23.69 -19.00 12.68
C VAL A 243 -23.95 -20.49 12.71
N GLU A 244 -24.92 -20.95 13.50
CA GLU A 244 -25.32 -22.36 13.50
C GLU A 244 -25.78 -22.76 12.09
N ASP A 245 -25.42 -23.96 11.64
CA ASP A 245 -25.71 -24.45 10.28
C ASP A 245 -27.20 -24.32 9.90
N GLN A 246 -28.11 -24.35 10.87
CA GLN A 246 -29.55 -24.16 10.67
C GLN A 246 -29.93 -22.72 10.25
N GLU A 247 -29.29 -21.71 10.82
CA GLU A 247 -29.50 -20.31 10.43
C GLU A 247 -28.86 -20.01 9.06
N LEU A 248 -27.72 -20.65 8.77
CA LEU A 248 -27.06 -20.56 7.47
C LEU A 248 -27.92 -21.21 6.37
N GLN A 249 -28.48 -22.39 6.65
CA GLN A 249 -29.43 -23.06 5.74
C GLN A 249 -30.70 -22.23 5.54
N ALA A 250 -31.28 -21.67 6.60
CA ALA A 250 -32.45 -20.80 6.48
C ALA A 250 -32.17 -19.53 5.66
N TYR A 251 -30.97 -18.94 5.80
CA TYR A 251 -30.54 -17.81 4.98
C TYR A 251 -30.33 -18.19 3.50
N PHE A 252 -29.74 -19.35 3.23
CA PHE A 252 -29.57 -19.85 1.86
C PHE A 252 -30.90 -20.27 1.22
N GLU A 253 -31.81 -20.88 1.97
CA GLU A 253 -33.18 -21.18 1.53
C GLU A 253 -33.97 -19.90 1.25
N GLN A 254 -33.82 -18.87 2.09
CA GLN A 254 -34.42 -17.56 1.87
C GLN A 254 -33.84 -16.86 0.63
N GLN A 255 -32.52 -16.91 0.41
CA GLN A 255 -31.88 -16.39 -0.81
C GLN A 255 -32.27 -17.18 -2.06
N GLN A 256 -32.36 -18.51 -1.98
CA GLN A 256 -32.81 -19.34 -3.11
C GLN A 256 -34.29 -19.10 -3.43
N GLY A 257 -35.14 -18.86 -2.43
CA GLY A 257 -36.54 -18.45 -2.64
C GLY A 257 -36.63 -17.09 -3.36
N LEU A 258 -35.80 -16.12 -2.98
CA LEU A 258 -35.71 -14.82 -3.65
C LEU A 258 -35.18 -14.90 -5.09
N LEU A 259 -34.32 -15.87 -5.39
CA LEU A 259 -33.81 -16.14 -6.74
C LEU A 259 -34.82 -16.92 -7.60
N GLN A 260 -35.68 -17.75 -6.99
CA GLN A 260 -36.78 -18.45 -7.67
C GLN A 260 -37.91 -17.49 -8.09
N ASP A 261 -38.23 -16.49 -7.27
CA ASP A 261 -39.20 -15.43 -7.61
C ASP A 261 -38.63 -14.42 -8.63
N GLY A 262 -37.31 -14.42 -8.82
CA GLY A 262 -36.57 -13.55 -9.74
C GLY A 262 -36.23 -14.18 -11.10
N HIS A 263 -36.99 -15.17 -11.59
CA HIS A 263 -36.82 -15.68 -12.95
C HIS A 263 -37.29 -14.68 -14.02
N GLN A 264 -36.49 -13.63 -14.20
CA GLN A 264 -36.15 -13.01 -15.48
C GLN A 264 -35.04 -11.98 -15.20
N LEU A 265 -33.78 -12.39 -15.29
CA LEU A 265 -32.75 -11.78 -16.14
C LEU A 265 -31.32 -12.19 -15.73
N THR A 266 -30.56 -12.56 -16.76
CA THR A 266 -29.09 -12.64 -16.89
C THR A 266 -28.35 -13.82 -16.24
N GLY A 267 -27.88 -14.71 -17.12
CA GLY A 267 -26.98 -15.81 -16.80
C GLY A 267 -25.54 -15.36 -16.58
N ALA A 268 -24.94 -15.91 -15.54
CA ALA A 268 -23.51 -16.13 -15.42
C ALA A 268 -23.34 -17.54 -14.81
N ASN A 269 -22.75 -18.46 -15.57
CA ASN A 269 -22.65 -19.87 -15.20
C ASN A 269 -21.52 -20.11 -14.17
N GLU A 270 -21.72 -21.07 -13.27
CA GLU A 270 -20.74 -21.61 -12.30
C GLU A 270 -19.38 -22.05 -12.89
N ALA A 271 -19.27 -22.12 -14.23
CA ALA A 271 -18.05 -22.48 -14.94
C ALA A 271 -16.93 -21.43 -14.83
N ASP A 272 -17.23 -20.16 -14.55
CA ASP A 272 -16.22 -19.09 -14.50
C ASP A 272 -15.44 -19.05 -13.18
N LEU A 273 -16.04 -19.45 -12.07
CA LEU A 273 -15.38 -19.51 -10.76
C LEU A 273 -14.42 -20.71 -10.66
N SER A 274 -14.78 -21.82 -11.28
CA SER A 274 -13.96 -23.05 -11.35
C SER A 274 -12.67 -22.84 -12.15
N ASN A 275 -12.74 -22.12 -13.27
CA ASN A 275 -11.59 -21.79 -14.13
C ASN A 275 -10.59 -20.83 -13.47
N PHE A 276 -11.05 -19.97 -12.56
CA PHE A 276 -10.19 -19.03 -11.84
C PHE A 276 -9.27 -19.74 -10.82
N ALA A 277 -9.79 -20.74 -10.11
CA ALA A 277 -9.01 -21.52 -9.14
C ALA A 277 -7.90 -22.35 -9.81
N GLN A 278 -8.16 -22.88 -11.01
CA GLN A 278 -7.23 -23.75 -11.74
C GLN A 278 -6.05 -22.99 -12.36
N ARG A 279 -6.27 -21.74 -12.82
CA ARG A 279 -5.19 -20.88 -13.37
C ARG A 279 -4.24 -20.36 -12.29
N TYR A 280 -4.70 -20.23 -11.04
CA TYR A 280 -3.88 -19.78 -9.92
C TYR A 280 -2.88 -20.85 -9.43
N ALA A 281 -3.20 -22.13 -9.62
CA ALA A 281 -2.33 -23.24 -9.22
C ALA A 281 -1.11 -23.44 -10.14
N GLN A 282 -1.18 -22.99 -11.40
CA GLN A 282 -0.16 -23.28 -12.42
C GLN A 282 0.99 -22.28 -12.52
N ASN A 283 0.92 -21.10 -11.89
CA ASN A 283 1.88 -20.00 -12.09
C ASN A 283 2.62 -19.54 -10.82
N SER A 284 3.05 -20.46 -9.95
CA SER A 284 3.93 -20.10 -8.82
C SER A 284 5.40 -19.98 -9.28
N PRO A 285 6.05 -18.81 -9.19
CA PRO A 285 7.47 -18.67 -9.52
C PRO A 285 8.35 -19.16 -8.36
N GLU A 286 9.41 -19.88 -8.74
CA GLU A 286 10.44 -20.46 -7.89
C GLU A 286 11.21 -19.43 -7.04
N GLU A 287 11.82 -19.96 -5.98
CA GLU A 287 12.61 -19.28 -4.97
C GLU A 287 13.71 -18.36 -5.53
N SER A 288 13.76 -17.13 -5.03
CA SER A 288 15.01 -16.38 -4.93
C SER A 288 15.22 -15.99 -3.47
N SER A 289 16.27 -16.56 -2.89
CA SER A 289 16.84 -16.20 -1.60
C SER A 289 17.31 -14.75 -1.65
N GLU A 290 16.98 -13.93 -0.65
CA GLU A 290 17.92 -12.94 -0.10
C GLU A 290 17.42 -12.21 1.16
N LYS A 291 18.41 -11.69 1.88
CA LYS A 291 18.48 -11.32 3.30
C LYS A 291 17.67 -10.07 3.69
N PRO A 292 17.35 -9.89 4.99
CA PRO A 292 16.58 -8.74 5.46
C PRO A 292 17.42 -7.46 5.42
N LEU A 293 16.87 -6.38 4.84
CA LEU A 293 17.43 -5.03 4.95
C LEU A 293 16.72 -4.21 6.03
N ASN A 294 17.54 -3.54 6.83
CA ASN A 294 17.15 -2.66 7.94
C ASN A 294 16.21 -1.54 7.47
N HIS A 295 15.15 -1.34 8.24
CA HIS A 295 14.20 -0.25 8.12
C HIS A 295 14.82 1.00 8.77
N ASP A 296 15.07 2.03 7.97
CA ASP A 296 15.40 3.36 8.47
C ASP A 296 14.09 4.06 8.84
N GLN A 297 13.90 4.33 10.13
CA GLN A 297 12.68 4.91 10.68
C GLN A 297 12.77 6.44 10.58
N GLY A 298 12.02 7.02 9.64
CA GLY A 298 11.66 8.44 9.72
C GLY A 298 10.78 8.67 10.94
N GLU A 299 10.99 9.81 11.62
CA GLU A 299 10.35 10.20 12.88
C GLU A 299 8.82 10.30 12.76
N GLU A 300 8.12 9.17 12.86
CA GLU A 300 6.72 9.12 13.28
C GLU A 300 6.66 9.31 14.80
N ALA A 301 5.63 10.01 15.28
CA ALA A 301 5.34 10.09 16.71
C ALA A 301 5.12 8.68 17.26
N MET A 302 6.14 8.13 17.94
CA MET A 302 6.12 6.77 18.49
C MET A 302 4.88 6.54 19.33
N ASN A 303 4.12 5.47 19.08
CA ASN A 303 3.00 5.06 19.93
C ASN A 303 3.51 4.58 21.31
N ARG A 304 2.60 4.43 22.29
CA ARG A 304 2.92 3.99 23.66
C ARG A 304 3.69 2.69 23.72
N ALA A 305 3.34 1.70 22.90
CA ALA A 305 4.04 0.42 22.84
C ALA A 305 5.50 0.59 22.39
N ASP A 306 5.75 1.45 21.40
CA ASP A 306 7.09 1.75 20.88
C ASP A 306 7.91 2.57 21.89
N ARG A 307 7.30 3.56 22.55
CA ARG A 307 7.94 4.31 23.66
C ARG A 307 8.35 3.37 24.80
N ARG A 308 7.52 2.37 25.15
CA ARG A 308 7.82 1.36 26.19
C ARG A 308 8.95 0.42 25.76
N LYS A 309 8.99 -0.02 24.50
CA LYS A 309 10.09 -0.84 23.95
C LYS A 309 11.42 -0.07 23.93
N LEU A 310 11.41 1.21 23.55
CA LEU A 310 12.59 2.07 23.55
C LEU A 310 13.15 2.27 24.97
N LYS A 311 12.29 2.57 25.95
CA LYS A 311 12.67 2.69 27.37
C LYS A 311 13.26 1.40 27.95
N LYS A 312 12.81 0.23 27.51
CA LYS A 312 13.39 -1.08 27.92
C LYS A 312 14.75 -1.33 27.28
N LYS A 313 14.98 -0.89 26.04
CA LYS A 313 16.29 -0.97 25.38
C LYS A 313 17.33 -0.02 25.99
N GLN A 314 16.92 1.18 26.40
CA GLN A 314 17.82 2.16 27.04
C GLN A 314 18.21 1.80 28.50
N LYS A 315 17.51 0.83 29.11
CA LYS A 315 17.81 0.32 30.47
C LYS A 315 18.66 -0.95 30.48
N LYS A 316 19.03 -1.48 29.31
CA LYS A 316 19.95 -2.61 29.14
C LYS A 316 21.26 -2.10 28.56
#